data_AF-A0A252EAQ5-F1
#
_entry.id   AF-A0A252EAQ5-F1
#
_cell.length_a   1.000
_cell.length_b   1.000
_cell.length_c   1.000
_cell.angle_alpha   90.00
_cell.angle_beta   90.00
_cell.angle_gamma   90.00
#
_symmetry.space_group_name_H-M   'P 1'
#
loop_
_entity.id
_entity.type
_entity.pdbx_description
1 polymer ?
#
loop_
_entity_poly.entity_id
_entity_poly.type
_entity_poly.pdbx_seq_one_letter_code
_entity_poly.pdbx_strand_id
1 'polypeptide(L)'
;MSTATVKACSLERKIYLNAHSFGRAIALLMMLWGCAAPGFNASNVTWKTYTNTRYGFEFPYPSNWNALPPPENDDGVAFVSSEKNTVEIRSWAGNRLPESFNRNTKVTVNPNFKTAQGIPGVIVVEVGQQVSSMTLTITQGQVKYYWQGRSQSQDFTDYYRFFYYVAQQYKVPK
;
A
#
# COMPACT_ATOMS: atom_id res chain seq x y z
N MET A 1 -11.23 -52.50 -8.51
CA MET A 1 -9.79 -52.54 -8.84
C MET A 1 -9.64 -52.53 -10.35
N SER A 2 -9.08 -51.45 -10.91
CA SER A 2 -8.42 -51.49 -12.21
C SER A 2 -7.40 -50.37 -12.23
N THR A 3 -6.14 -50.76 -12.07
CA THR A 3 -4.94 -49.94 -12.09
C THR A 3 -4.52 -49.72 -13.53
N ALA A 4 -4.49 -48.45 -13.98
CA ALA A 4 -3.87 -48.09 -15.25
C ALA A 4 -2.36 -47.89 -15.04
N THR A 5 -1.59 -48.84 -15.52
CA THR A 5 -0.13 -48.84 -15.50
C THR A 5 0.42 -47.91 -16.57
N VAL A 6 1.40 -47.10 -16.13
CA VAL A 6 2.23 -46.17 -16.90
C VAL A 6 3.02 -46.92 -17.98
N LYS A 7 2.99 -46.42 -19.23
CA LYS A 7 4.01 -46.74 -20.24
C LYS A 7 4.87 -45.51 -20.48
N ALA A 8 6.08 -45.56 -19.91
CA ALA A 8 7.20 -44.73 -20.31
C ALA A 8 7.55 -45.06 -21.77
N CYS A 9 7.59 -44.03 -22.62
CA CYS A 9 8.13 -44.14 -23.96
C CYS A 9 9.55 -43.54 -23.93
N SER A 10 10.54 -44.41 -23.94
CA SER A 10 11.96 -44.07 -24.09
C SER A 10 12.19 -43.53 -25.50
N LEU A 11 12.41 -42.23 -25.65
CA LEU A 11 12.80 -41.64 -26.91
C LEU A 11 14.32 -41.77 -27.07
N GLU A 12 14.74 -42.64 -27.98
CA GLU A 12 16.13 -42.87 -28.32
C GLU A 12 16.82 -41.60 -28.85
N ARG A 13 18.05 -41.43 -28.40
CA ARG A 13 18.94 -40.30 -28.62
C ARG A 13 19.66 -40.48 -29.96
N LYS A 14 19.28 -39.76 -31.01
CA LYS A 14 20.12 -39.58 -32.21
C LYS A 14 20.84 -38.24 -32.11
N ILE A 15 22.12 -38.30 -31.74
CA ILE A 15 23.06 -37.17 -31.83
C ILE A 15 23.66 -37.20 -33.23
N TYR A 16 23.39 -36.17 -34.03
CA TYR A 16 24.25 -35.76 -35.12
C TYR A 16 24.73 -34.34 -34.82
N LEU A 17 26.05 -34.23 -34.61
CA LEU A 17 26.80 -32.99 -34.49
C LEU A 17 27.03 -32.41 -35.89
N ASN A 18 26.57 -31.18 -36.12
CA ASN A 18 27.35 -30.05 -36.65
C ASN A 18 26.46 -29.02 -37.37
N ALA A 19 26.05 -28.00 -36.63
CA ALA A 19 26.01 -26.64 -37.16
C ALA A 19 26.24 -25.69 -35.98
N HIS A 20 27.48 -25.21 -35.89
CA HIS A 20 27.91 -24.16 -34.99
C HIS A 20 27.08 -22.88 -35.22
N SER A 21 26.85 -22.14 -34.12
CA SER A 21 26.61 -20.69 -34.13
C SER A 21 25.19 -20.11 -34.27
N PHE A 22 24.13 -20.74 -33.74
CA PHE A 22 22.85 -20.00 -33.51
C PHE A 22 22.14 -20.29 -32.18
N GLY A 23 22.69 -21.14 -31.31
CA GLY A 23 22.04 -21.57 -30.06
C GLY A 23 22.16 -20.61 -28.86
N ARG A 24 23.07 -19.63 -28.90
CA ARG A 24 23.28 -18.70 -27.76
C ARG A 24 22.31 -17.51 -27.73
N ALA A 25 21.67 -17.18 -28.85
CA ALA A 25 20.80 -16.01 -28.95
C ALA A 25 19.37 -16.28 -28.43
N ILE A 26 18.87 -17.51 -28.49
CA ILE A 26 17.47 -17.83 -28.19
C ILE A 26 17.21 -17.92 -26.67
N ALA A 27 18.18 -18.40 -25.87
CA ALA A 27 18.05 -18.46 -24.41
C ALA A 27 18.08 -17.06 -23.75
N LEU A 28 18.68 -16.07 -24.40
CA LEU A 28 18.73 -14.68 -23.93
C LEU A 28 17.42 -13.92 -24.15
N LEU A 29 16.56 -14.36 -25.06
CA LEU A 29 15.33 -13.63 -25.43
C LEU A 29 14.15 -13.91 -24.49
N MET A 30 14.12 -15.06 -23.79
CA MET A 30 13.03 -15.42 -22.87
C MET A 30 13.15 -14.78 -21.46
N MET A 31 14.26 -14.09 -21.16
CA MET A 31 14.51 -13.47 -19.85
C MET A 31 13.96 -12.03 -19.72
N LEU A 32 13.32 -11.49 -20.76
CA LEU A 32 12.89 -10.07 -20.80
C LEU A 32 11.37 -9.86 -20.59
N TRP A 33 10.61 -10.91 -20.33
CA TRP A 33 9.23 -10.76 -19.85
C TRP A 33 9.21 -10.57 -18.33
N GLY A 34 9.68 -9.39 -17.91
CA GLY A 34 9.29 -8.86 -16.62
C GLY A 34 7.79 -8.58 -16.65
N CYS A 35 7.02 -9.18 -15.74
CA CYS A 35 5.64 -8.77 -15.51
C CYS A 35 5.63 -7.29 -15.13
N ALA A 36 5.24 -6.41 -16.05
CA ALA A 36 4.94 -5.03 -15.74
C ALA A 36 3.67 -5.02 -14.89
N ALA A 37 3.82 -5.08 -13.56
CA ALA A 37 2.70 -4.86 -12.66
C ALA A 37 2.18 -3.44 -12.93
N PRO A 38 0.88 -3.25 -13.25
CA PRO A 38 0.33 -1.93 -13.55
C PRO A 38 0.75 -0.94 -12.46
N GLY A 39 1.54 0.04 -12.86
CA GLY A 39 2.06 1.06 -11.96
C GLY A 39 0.97 2.09 -11.70
N PHE A 40 0.74 2.44 -10.44
CA PHE A 40 0.03 3.67 -10.13
C PHE A 40 0.84 4.85 -10.68
N ASN A 41 0.33 5.50 -11.73
CA ASN A 41 1.00 6.65 -12.34
C ASN A 41 0.45 7.94 -11.73
N ALA A 42 1.10 8.41 -10.67
CA ALA A 42 0.72 9.64 -9.97
C ALA A 42 0.69 10.88 -10.89
N SER A 43 1.41 10.85 -12.01
CA SER A 43 1.55 11.96 -12.97
C SER A 43 0.25 12.28 -13.74
N ASN A 44 -0.65 11.31 -13.87
CA ASN A 44 -1.91 11.46 -14.62
C ASN A 44 -3.08 11.88 -13.74
N VAL A 45 -2.84 12.15 -12.45
CA VAL A 45 -3.84 12.55 -11.47
C VAL A 45 -3.60 14.00 -11.09
N THR A 46 -4.63 14.85 -11.16
CA THR A 46 -4.57 16.18 -10.56
C THR A 46 -4.72 16.04 -9.04
N TRP A 47 -3.81 16.63 -8.28
CA TRP A 47 -3.77 16.52 -6.82
C TRP A 47 -4.22 17.80 -6.14
N LYS A 48 -4.84 17.64 -4.96
CA LYS A 48 -5.05 18.69 -3.97
C LYS A 48 -4.35 18.29 -2.68
N THR A 49 -4.11 19.26 -1.80
CA THR A 49 -3.58 19.02 -0.45
C THR A 49 -4.68 19.31 0.56
N TYR A 50 -4.91 18.37 1.47
CA TYR A 50 -5.70 18.64 2.66
C TYR A 50 -4.77 19.09 3.79
N THR A 51 -5.22 20.08 4.55
CA THR A 51 -4.51 20.61 5.73
C THR A 51 -5.47 20.62 6.90
N ASN A 52 -5.11 19.94 7.99
CA ASN A 52 -5.82 20.06 9.25
C ASN A 52 -5.22 21.21 10.06
N THR A 53 -5.95 22.31 10.24
CA THR A 53 -5.45 23.50 10.95
C THR A 53 -5.29 23.29 12.45
N ARG A 54 -6.07 22.37 13.05
CA ARG A 54 -6.03 22.06 14.49
C ARG A 54 -4.76 21.35 14.92
N TYR A 55 -4.32 20.35 14.14
CA TYR A 55 -3.17 19.51 14.45
C TYR A 55 -1.99 19.71 13.48
N GLY A 56 -2.15 20.54 12.45
CA GLY A 56 -1.08 20.96 11.54
C GLY A 56 -0.56 19.89 10.58
N PHE A 57 -1.27 18.76 10.42
CA PHE A 57 -0.89 17.73 9.46
C PHE A 57 -1.47 17.99 8.07
N GLU A 58 -0.80 17.47 7.04
CA GLU A 58 -1.24 17.58 5.65
C GLU A 58 -0.93 16.33 4.83
N PHE A 59 -1.73 16.08 3.80
CA PHE A 59 -1.51 15.00 2.84
C PHE A 59 -2.16 15.27 1.48
N PRO A 60 -1.62 14.71 0.38
CA PRO A 60 -2.21 14.85 -0.94
C PRO A 60 -3.39 13.90 -1.16
N TYR A 61 -4.37 14.33 -1.94
CA TYR A 61 -5.48 13.50 -2.39
C TYR A 61 -5.87 13.83 -3.84
N PRO A 62 -6.44 12.89 -4.61
CA PRO A 62 -6.89 13.18 -5.97
C PRO A 62 -8.00 14.24 -5.97
N SER A 63 -7.89 15.24 -6.84
CA SER A 63 -8.76 16.41 -6.83
C SER A 63 -10.23 16.10 -7.14
N ASN A 64 -10.47 14.95 -7.78
CA ASN A 64 -11.79 14.43 -8.13
C ASN A 64 -12.41 13.58 -7.01
N TRP A 65 -11.75 13.35 -5.87
CA TRP A 65 -12.35 12.61 -4.76
C TRP A 65 -13.28 13.49 -3.92
N ASN A 66 -14.32 12.87 -3.35
CA ASN A 66 -15.32 13.57 -2.57
C ASN A 66 -14.94 13.57 -1.10
N ALA A 67 -14.89 14.74 -0.47
CA ALA A 67 -14.75 14.83 0.99
C ALA A 67 -16.06 14.37 1.65
N LEU A 68 -15.94 13.51 2.66
CA LEU A 68 -17.02 13.25 3.60
C LEU A 68 -17.13 14.40 4.61
N PRO A 69 -18.30 14.61 5.24
CA PRO A 69 -18.45 15.63 6.27
C PRO A 69 -17.36 15.49 7.35
N PRO A 70 -16.70 16.59 7.74
CA PRO A 70 -15.71 16.54 8.80
C PRO A 70 -16.36 16.17 10.14
N PRO A 71 -15.63 15.51 11.05
CA PRO A 71 -16.13 15.26 12.40
C PRO A 71 -16.30 16.59 13.15
N GLU A 72 -17.23 16.63 14.12
CA GLU A 72 -17.54 17.85 14.90
C GLU A 72 -16.33 18.44 15.65
N ASN A 73 -15.33 17.60 15.92
CA ASN A 73 -14.13 18.00 16.65
C ASN A 73 -12.96 18.41 15.73
N ASP A 74 -13.14 18.48 14.41
CA ASP A 74 -12.12 18.88 13.43
C ASP A 74 -10.80 18.09 13.55
N ASP A 75 -10.85 16.85 14.05
CA ASP A 75 -9.65 16.06 14.28
C ASP A 75 -9.10 15.37 13.01
N GLY A 76 -9.87 15.43 11.92
CA GLY A 76 -9.58 14.66 10.71
C GLY A 76 -10.51 14.94 9.54
N VAL A 77 -10.36 14.09 8.52
CA VAL A 77 -11.18 14.11 7.29
C VAL A 77 -11.17 12.72 6.67
N ALA A 78 -12.19 12.42 5.87
CA ALA A 78 -12.20 11.28 4.97
C ALA A 78 -12.54 11.72 3.55
N PHE A 79 -11.92 11.07 2.57
CA PHE A 79 -12.21 11.25 1.15
C PHE A 79 -12.53 9.89 0.53
N VAL A 80 -13.56 9.85 -0.31
CA VAL A 80 -13.96 8.65 -1.07
C VAL A 80 -13.71 8.86 -2.55
N SER A 81 -13.28 7.79 -3.24
CA SER A 81 -13.11 7.83 -4.69
C SER A 81 -14.44 8.12 -5.39
N SER A 82 -14.41 9.01 -6.38
CA SER A 82 -15.56 9.31 -7.23
C SER A 82 -15.93 8.15 -8.16
N GLU A 83 -14.98 7.27 -8.47
CA GLU A 83 -15.22 6.10 -9.32
C GLU A 83 -15.71 4.90 -8.53
N LYS A 84 -15.24 4.76 -7.29
CA LYS A 84 -15.54 3.59 -6.44
C LYS A 84 -15.63 4.00 -4.97
N ASN A 85 -16.84 4.22 -4.48
CA ASN A 85 -17.09 4.72 -3.12
C ASN A 85 -16.60 3.79 -1.99
N THR A 86 -16.26 2.54 -2.29
CA THR A 86 -15.65 1.60 -1.34
C THR A 86 -14.17 1.88 -1.09
N VAL A 87 -13.55 2.74 -1.89
CA VAL A 87 -12.16 3.17 -1.76
C VAL A 87 -12.14 4.50 -1.03
N GLU A 88 -11.53 4.51 0.15
CA GLU A 88 -11.47 5.67 1.04
C GLU A 88 -10.05 5.90 1.54
N ILE A 89 -9.68 7.16 1.68
CA ILE A 89 -8.57 7.58 2.53
C ILE A 89 -9.11 8.42 3.68
N ARG A 90 -8.54 8.22 4.87
CA ARG A 90 -8.93 8.92 6.10
C ARG A 90 -7.68 9.33 6.86
N SER A 91 -7.73 10.48 7.49
CA SER A 91 -6.69 10.88 8.43
C SER A 91 -7.29 11.58 9.63
N TRP A 92 -6.72 11.35 10.80
CA TRP A 92 -7.10 11.99 12.05
C TRP A 92 -5.90 12.11 12.99
N ALA A 93 -5.99 13.00 13.98
CA ALA A 93 -4.98 13.14 15.00
C ALA A 93 -5.61 13.32 16.39
N GLY A 94 -4.88 12.94 17.43
CA GLY A 94 -5.36 13.06 18.79
C GLY A 94 -4.25 13.11 19.82
N ASN A 95 -4.54 13.77 20.94
CA ASN A 95 -3.64 13.78 22.09
C ASN A 95 -3.57 12.40 22.73
N ARG A 96 -2.38 12.00 23.16
CA ARG A 96 -2.17 10.81 23.96
C ARG A 96 -2.83 11.02 25.31
N LEU A 97 -3.62 10.05 25.75
CA LEU A 97 -4.09 10.00 27.13
C LEU A 97 -2.87 9.83 28.06
N PRO A 98 -2.88 10.45 29.25
CA PRO A 98 -1.83 10.29 30.24
C PRO A 98 -1.56 8.81 30.51
N GLU A 99 -0.28 8.44 30.69
CA GLU A 99 0.13 7.04 30.87
C GLU A 99 -0.58 6.36 32.07
N SER A 100 -1.05 7.13 33.04
CA SER A 100 -1.85 6.65 34.19
C SER A 100 -3.16 5.97 33.81
N PHE A 101 -3.70 6.21 32.61
CA PHE A 101 -4.93 5.57 32.13
C PHE A 101 -4.68 4.30 31.29
N ASN A 102 -3.44 4.04 30.86
CA ASN A 102 -3.10 2.88 30.04
C ASN A 102 -2.42 1.78 30.88
N ARG A 103 -3.23 0.99 31.61
CA ARG A 103 -2.74 -0.17 32.39
C ARG A 103 -2.33 -1.39 31.55
N ASN A 104 -2.51 -1.33 30.23
CA ASN A 104 -2.19 -2.44 29.32
C ASN A 104 -0.98 -2.08 28.44
N THR A 105 0.15 -2.68 28.79
CA THR A 105 1.35 -2.95 27.98
C THR A 105 1.80 -1.85 27.02
N LYS A 106 2.88 -1.15 27.39
CA LYS A 106 3.70 -0.32 26.51
C LYS A 106 4.29 -1.18 25.39
N VAL A 107 3.54 -1.43 24.31
CA VAL A 107 4.08 -2.03 23.10
C VAL A 107 4.83 -0.93 22.36
N THR A 108 6.13 -0.82 22.60
CA THR A 108 7.01 0.00 21.77
C THR A 108 7.17 -0.73 20.44
N VAL A 109 6.35 -0.37 19.44
CA VAL A 109 6.54 -0.86 18.07
C VAL A 109 7.66 -0.03 17.44
N ASN A 110 8.73 -0.68 17.01
CA ASN A 110 9.80 -0.02 16.28
C ASN A 110 9.24 0.54 14.96
N PRO A 111 9.57 1.79 14.58
CA PRO A 111 9.18 2.33 13.29
C PRO A 111 9.66 1.42 12.14
N ASN A 112 8.77 1.14 11.21
CA ASN A 112 9.04 0.34 10.00
C ASN A 112 8.81 1.15 8.71
N PHE A 113 8.54 2.45 8.86
CA PHE A 113 8.23 3.36 7.78
C PHE A 113 8.86 4.73 8.03
N LYS A 114 9.15 5.46 6.96
CA LYS A 114 9.65 6.84 7.01
C LYS A 114 8.95 7.66 5.91
N THR A 115 8.32 8.77 6.30
CA THR A 115 7.69 9.68 5.34
C THR A 115 8.75 10.39 4.48
N ALA A 116 8.34 11.02 3.38
CA ALA A 116 9.20 11.86 2.56
C ALA A 116 9.74 13.08 3.35
N GLN A 117 9.01 13.53 4.37
CA GLN A 117 9.48 14.55 5.32
C GLN A 117 10.60 14.03 6.24
N GLY A 118 10.81 12.72 6.28
CA GLY A 118 11.81 12.06 7.10
C GLY A 118 11.34 11.64 8.49
N ILE A 119 10.04 11.71 8.77
CA ILE A 119 9.47 11.36 10.07
C ILE A 119 9.26 9.83 10.14
N PRO A 120 9.80 9.15 11.17
CA PRO A 120 9.59 7.72 11.35
C PRO A 120 8.16 7.43 11.81
N GLY A 121 7.59 6.34 11.33
CA GLY A 121 6.26 5.88 11.71
C GLY A 121 6.12 4.36 11.64
N VAL A 122 4.97 3.87 12.07
CA VAL A 122 4.58 2.46 11.95
C VAL A 122 3.49 2.37 10.89
N ILE A 123 3.75 1.63 9.82
CA ILE A 123 2.76 1.27 8.81
C ILE A 123 2.35 -0.19 9.02
N VAL A 124 1.04 -0.44 9.01
CA VAL A 124 0.44 -1.78 9.15
C VAL A 124 -0.52 -2.01 7.98
N VAL A 125 -0.42 -3.18 7.37
CA VAL A 125 -1.36 -3.63 6.35
C VAL A 125 -2.17 -4.77 6.95
N GLU A 126 -3.48 -4.60 6.99
CA GLU A 126 -4.42 -5.60 7.49
C GLU A 126 -5.23 -6.13 6.31
N VAL A 127 -5.10 -7.42 6.01
CA VAL A 127 -5.83 -8.08 4.94
C VAL A 127 -7.02 -8.81 5.54
N GLY A 128 -8.22 -8.24 5.39
CA GLY A 128 -9.46 -8.86 5.82
C GLY A 128 -10.13 -9.66 4.71
N GLN A 129 -11.20 -10.39 5.05
CA GLN A 129 -11.99 -11.13 4.06
C GLN A 129 -12.79 -10.19 3.13
N GLN A 130 -13.32 -9.08 3.67
CA GLN A 130 -14.16 -8.13 2.92
C GLN A 130 -13.47 -6.80 2.66
N VAL A 131 -12.73 -6.30 3.65
CA VAL A 131 -12.03 -5.01 3.60
C VAL A 131 -10.59 -5.24 4.00
N SER A 132 -9.69 -4.61 3.25
CA SER A 132 -8.28 -4.52 3.59
C SER A 132 -7.92 -3.05 3.84
N SER A 133 -6.94 -2.82 4.72
CA SER A 133 -6.51 -1.48 5.09
C SER A 133 -4.98 -1.34 5.13
N MET A 134 -4.50 -0.13 4.89
CA MET A 134 -3.13 0.30 5.17
C MET A 134 -3.20 1.48 6.13
N THR A 135 -2.60 1.35 7.30
CA THR A 135 -2.63 2.38 8.34
C THR A 135 -1.23 2.81 8.71
N LEU A 136 -0.93 4.11 8.56
CA LEU A 136 0.27 4.77 9.07
C LEU A 136 -0.05 5.44 10.40
N THR A 137 0.78 5.18 11.41
CA THR A 137 0.75 5.85 12.71
C THR A 137 2.08 6.57 12.95
N ILE A 138 2.02 7.86 13.25
CA ILE A 138 3.16 8.68 13.66
C ILE A 138 2.89 9.22 15.06
N THR A 139 3.90 9.18 15.94
CA THR A 139 3.82 9.80 17.26
C THR A 139 4.84 10.92 17.35
N GLN A 140 4.38 12.17 17.50
CA GLN A 140 5.22 13.36 17.69
C GLN A 140 4.81 14.04 19.00
N GLY A 141 5.70 14.03 19.99
CA GLY A 141 5.39 14.53 21.34
C GLY A 141 4.17 13.85 21.95
N GLN A 142 3.15 14.64 22.31
CA GLN A 142 1.89 14.17 22.89
C GLN A 142 0.81 13.87 21.84
N VAL A 143 1.09 14.01 20.54
CA VAL A 143 0.10 13.81 19.48
C VAL A 143 0.39 12.51 18.73
N LYS A 144 -0.67 11.73 18.47
CA LYS A 144 -0.64 10.64 17.50
C LYS A 144 -1.40 11.06 16.25
N TYR A 145 -0.78 10.84 15.11
CA TYR A 145 -1.34 11.08 13.79
C TYR A 145 -1.58 9.76 13.09
N TYR A 146 -2.72 9.67 12.42
CA TYR A 146 -3.14 8.48 11.71
C TYR A 146 -3.47 8.85 10.28
N TRP A 147 -3.02 8.03 9.36
CA TRP A 147 -3.47 8.02 7.98
C TRP A 147 -3.89 6.58 7.64
N GLN A 148 -5.01 6.41 6.96
CA GLN A 148 -5.53 5.12 6.56
C GLN A 148 -6.01 5.16 5.10
N GLY A 149 -5.62 4.17 4.31
CA GLY A 149 -6.29 3.81 3.06
C GLY A 149 -7.06 2.51 3.24
N ARG A 150 -8.29 2.43 2.73
CA ARG A 150 -9.12 1.23 2.76
C ARG A 150 -9.82 0.99 1.44
N SER A 151 -10.01 -0.28 1.10
CA SER A 151 -10.85 -0.72 -0.03
C SER A 151 -11.49 -2.07 0.28
N GLN A 152 -12.38 -2.54 -0.60
CA GLN A 152 -12.69 -3.96 -0.61
C GLN A 152 -11.41 -4.79 -0.81
N SER A 153 -11.31 -5.94 -0.17
CA SER A 153 -10.10 -6.77 -0.20
C SER A 153 -9.72 -7.19 -1.62
N GLN A 154 -10.72 -7.43 -2.48
CA GLN A 154 -10.52 -7.80 -3.88
C GLN A 154 -9.85 -6.69 -4.72
N ASP A 155 -10.02 -5.42 -4.34
CA ASP A 155 -9.45 -4.27 -5.04
C ASP A 155 -8.14 -3.78 -4.42
N PHE A 156 -7.78 -4.28 -3.23
CA PHE A 156 -6.74 -3.66 -2.41
C PHE A 156 -5.38 -3.66 -3.08
N THR A 157 -5.06 -4.69 -3.87
CA THR A 157 -3.81 -4.76 -4.64
C THR A 157 -3.69 -3.62 -5.64
N ASP A 158 -4.80 -3.20 -6.27
CA ASP A 158 -4.81 -2.13 -7.26
C ASP A 158 -4.58 -0.76 -6.60
N TYR A 159 -5.07 -0.59 -5.37
CA TYR A 159 -4.91 0.65 -4.60
C TYR A 159 -3.70 0.68 -3.67
N TYR A 160 -3.01 -0.45 -3.47
CA TYR A 160 -1.88 -0.56 -2.55
C TYR A 160 -0.82 0.52 -2.81
N ARG A 161 -0.43 0.71 -4.07
CA ARG A 161 0.59 1.69 -4.47
C ARG A 161 0.11 3.12 -4.26
N PHE A 162 -1.16 3.39 -4.52
CA PHE A 162 -1.77 4.70 -4.26
C PHE A 162 -1.77 5.00 -2.76
N PHE A 163 -2.24 4.06 -1.93
CA PHE A 163 -2.24 4.15 -0.48
C PHE A 163 -0.83 4.40 0.07
N TYR A 164 0.13 3.58 -0.35
CA TYR A 164 1.53 3.73 0.05
C TYR A 164 2.09 5.11 -0.31
N TYR A 165 1.79 5.60 -1.52
CA TYR A 165 2.22 6.93 -1.97
C TYR A 165 1.69 8.04 -1.06
N VAL A 166 0.38 8.05 -0.75
CA VAL A 166 -0.19 9.08 0.12
C VAL A 166 0.40 9.00 1.54
N ALA A 167 0.58 7.79 2.10
CA ALA A 167 1.26 7.60 3.38
C ALA A 167 2.68 8.18 3.37
N GLN A 168 3.42 7.99 2.28
CA GLN A 168 4.76 8.53 2.12
C GLN A 168 4.78 10.06 2.08
N GLN A 169 3.77 10.69 1.47
CA GLN A 169 3.65 12.14 1.38
C GLN A 169 2.99 12.78 2.61
N TYR A 170 2.56 12.00 3.60
CA TYR A 170 1.97 12.49 4.83
C TYR A 170 2.99 13.32 5.62
N LYS A 171 2.59 14.51 6.06
CA LYS A 171 3.43 15.44 6.83
C LYS A 171 2.77 15.80 8.14
N VAL A 172 3.61 15.95 9.16
CA VAL A 172 3.21 16.41 10.50
C VAL A 172 4.08 17.60 10.91
N PRO A 173 3.66 18.42 11.88
CA PRO A 173 4.53 19.44 12.47
C PRO A 173 5.83 18.82 12.99
N LYS A 174 6.95 19.52 12.79
CA LYS A 174 8.27 19.11 13.32
C LYS A 174 8.33 19.33 14.83
#